data_AF-A0A8J6MQQ5-F1
#
_entry.id   AF-A0A8J6MQQ5-F1
#
_cell.length_a   1.000
_cell.length_b   1.000
_cell.length_c   1.000
_cell.angle_alpha   90.00
_cell.angle_beta   90.00
_cell.angle_gamma   90.00
#
_symmetry.space_group_name_H-M   'P 1'
#
loop_
_entity.id
_entity.type
_entity.pdbx_description
1 polymer ?
#
loop_
_entity_poly.entity_id
_entity_poly.type
_entity_poly.pdbx_seq_one_letter_code
_entity_poly.pdbx_strand_id
1 'polypeptide(L)' 'MRVDLDRLIKQIEELRNELALLAKSKVFTDPEIIAASQMLDAVLNQYDRILRKKNNGD' A
#
# COMPACT_ATOMS: atom_id res chain seq x y z
N MET A 1 -8.91 2.93 -16.27
CA MET A 1 -7.44 2.88 -16.38
C MET A 1 -6.72 4.00 -15.62
N ARG A 2 -6.90 5.31 -15.89
CA ARG A 2 -6.29 6.37 -15.01
C ARG A 2 -6.90 6.38 -13.59
N VAL A 3 -8.23 6.28 -13.52
CA VAL A 3 -9.00 6.29 -12.26
C VAL A 3 -8.59 5.17 -11.29
N ASP A 4 -8.17 4.01 -11.81
CA ASP A 4 -7.79 2.86 -10.98
C ASP A 4 -6.42 3.04 -10.32
N LEU A 5 -5.49 3.72 -11.01
CA LEU A 5 -4.17 4.01 -10.48
C LEU A 5 -4.23 5.09 -9.39
N ASP A 6 -5.03 6.14 -9.62
CA ASP A 6 -5.21 7.23 -8.65
C ASP A 6 -5.88 6.72 -7.36
N ARG A 7 -6.80 5.75 -7.47
CA ARG A 7 -7.40 5.06 -6.31
C ARG A 7 -6.38 4.26 -5.52
N LEU A 8 -5.52 3.48 -6.20
CA LEU A 8 -4.46 2.74 -5.53
C LEU A 8 -3.47 3.66 -4.84
N ILE A 9 -3.09 4.78 -5.47
CA ILE A 9 -2.22 5.79 -4.86
C ILE A 9 -2.87 6.35 -3.59
N LYS A 10 -4.16 6.69 -3.62
CA LYS A 10 -4.88 7.18 -2.44
C LYS A 10 -4.89 6.14 -1.31
N GLN A 11 -5.15 4.87 -1.63
CA GLN A 11 -5.12 3.79 -0.65
C GLN A 11 -3.73 3.57 -0.05
N ILE A 12 -2.67 3.68 -0.86
CA ILE A 12 -1.28 3.61 -0.39
C ILE A 12 -1.01 4.72 0.62
N GLU A 13 -1.39 5.96 0.31
CA GLU A 13 -1.18 7.10 1.23
C GLU A 13 -2.00 6.97 2.52
N GLU A 14 -3.24 6.48 2.44
CA GLU A 14 -4.07 6.22 3.62
C GLU A 14 -3.42 5.16 4.54
N LEU A 15 -3.00 4.02 3.98
CA LEU A 15 -2.35 2.95 4.73
C LEU A 15 -0.98 3.35 5.28
N ARG A 16 -0.21 4.17 4.55
CA ARG A 16 1.06 4.73 5.05
C ARG A 16 0.85 5.62 6.27
N ASN A 17 -0.18 6.45 6.24
CA ASN A 17 -0.51 7.32 7.37
C ASN A 17 -0.99 6.51 8.58
N GLU A 18 -1.84 5.51 8.37
CA GLU A 18 -2.30 4.61 9.43
C GLU A 18 -1.11 3.88 10.09
N LEU A 19 -0.23 3.29 9.29
CA LEU A 19 0.95 2.59 9.79
C LEU A 19 1.89 3.53 10.56
N ALA A 20 2.08 4.76 10.07
CA ALA A 20 2.88 5.77 10.75
C ALA A 20 2.25 6.21 12.09
N LEU A 21 0.93 6.22 12.20
CA LEU A 21 0.24 6.50 13.46
C LEU A 21 0.36 5.33 14.44
N LEU A 22 0.19 4.09 13.98
CA LEU A 22 0.36 2.89 14.80
C LEU A 22 1.80 2.76 15.33
N ALA A 23 2.80 3.02 14.49
CA ALA A 23 4.21 2.96 14.85
C ALA A 23 4.63 3.99 15.92
N LYS A 24 3.83 5.02 16.20
CA LYS A 24 4.09 5.97 17.30
C LYS A 24 3.75 5.40 18.67
N SER A 25 2.86 4.42 18.75
CA SER A 25 2.31 3.91 20.00
C SER A 25 2.52 2.41 20.22
N LYS A 26 2.91 1.68 19.18
CA LYS A 26 3.11 0.22 19.21
C LYS A 26 4.48 -0.18 18.69
N VAL A 27 4.95 -1.34 19.16
CA VAL A 27 6.22 -1.94 18.69
C VAL A 27 6.01 -2.58 17.31
N PHE A 28 7.04 -2.61 16.47
CA PHE A 28 6.91 -3.10 15.09
C PHE A 28 6.45 -4.56 14.96
N THR A 29 6.65 -5.36 16.00
CA THR A 29 6.18 -6.76 16.05
C THR A 29 4.76 -6.90 16.56
N ASP A 30 4.08 -5.79 16.87
CA ASP A 30 2.67 -5.80 17.28
C ASP A 30 1.82 -6.36 16.12
N PRO A 31 0.90 -7.32 16.40
CA PRO A 31 0.10 -7.95 15.36
C PRO A 31 -0.68 -6.95 14.48
N GLU A 32 -1.09 -5.81 15.03
CA GLU A 32 -1.81 -4.78 14.29
C GLU A 32 -0.89 -4.01 13.34
N ILE A 33 0.35 -3.72 13.76
CA ILE A 33 1.37 -3.15 12.87
C ILE A 33 1.71 -4.13 11.75
N ILE A 34 1.86 -5.42 12.07
CA ILE A 34 2.14 -6.45 11.07
C ILE A 34 1.00 -6.55 10.06
N ALA A 35 -0.25 -6.58 10.52
CA ALA A 35 -1.42 -6.63 9.65
C ALA A 35 -1.50 -5.39 8.73
N ALA A 36 -1.36 -4.18 9.29
CA ALA A 36 -1.36 -2.95 8.51
C ALA A 36 -0.21 -2.91 7.47
N SER A 37 0.98 -3.40 7.84
CA SER A 37 2.13 -3.51 6.94
C SER A 37 1.87 -4.47 5.78
N GLN A 38 1.24 -5.62 6.05
CA GLN A 38 0.88 -6.60 5.02
C GLN A 38 -0.21 -6.06 4.07
N MET A 39 -1.17 -5.29 4.58
CA MET A 39 -2.18 -4.64 3.75
C MET A 39 -1.54 -3.60 2.81
N LEU A 40 -0.63 -2.77 3.33
CA LEU A 40 0.12 -1.81 2.52
C LEU A 40 0.93 -2.51 1.43
N ASP A 41 1.64 -3.59 1.77
CA ASP A 41 2.42 -4.38 0.81
C ASP A 41 1.54 -4.97 -0.31
N ALA A 42 0.36 -5.48 0.02
CA ALA A 42 -0.58 -6.03 -0.96
C ALA A 42 -1.04 -4.98 -1.98
N VAL A 43 -1.29 -3.74 -1.55
CA VAL A 43 -1.70 -2.64 -2.45
C VAL A 43 -0.51 -2.16 -3.29
N LEU A 44 0.68 -2.06 -2.70
CA LEU A 44 1.91 -1.71 -3.43
C LEU A 44 2.23 -2.74 -4.52
N ASN A 45 2.08 -4.03 -4.23
CA ASN A 45 2.25 -5.11 -5.21
C ASN A 45 1.26 -5.01 -6.38
N GLN A 46 0.01 -4.60 -6.11
CA GLN A 46 -0.98 -4.38 -7.17
C GLN A 46 -0.63 -3.18 -8.04
N TYR A 47 -0.19 -2.08 -7.42
CA TYR A 47 0.28 -0.90 -8.13
C TYR A 47 1.48 -1.21 -9.04
N ASP A 48 2.48 -1.93 -8.52
CA ASP A 48 3.66 -2.36 -9.29
C ASP A 48 3.28 -3.26 -10.47
N ARG A 49 2.37 -4.24 -10.27
CA ARG A 49 1.86 -5.08 -11.37
C ARG A 49 1.21 -4.26 -12.49
N ILE A 50 0.42 -3.24 -12.15
CA ILE A 50 -0.23 -2.37 -13.14
C ILE A 50 0.82 -1.54 -13.89
N LEU A 51 1.80 -0.98 -13.19
CA LEU A 51 2.89 -0.24 -13.83
C LEU A 51 3.72 -1.12 -14.76
N ARG A 52 4.03 -2.35 -14.35
CA ARG A 52 4.75 -3.32 -15.19
C ARG A 52 3.95 -3.69 -16.44
N LYS A 53 2.64 -3.92 -16.33
CA LYS A 53 1.76 -4.14 -17.50
C LYS A 53 1.70 -2.93 -18.43
N LYS A 54 1.81 -1.72 -17.90
CA LYS A 54 1.85 -0.51 -18.73
C LYS A 54 3.18 -0.34 -19.47
N ASN A 55 4.29 -0.75 -18.85
CA ASN A 55 5.64 -0.62 -19.43
C ASN A 55 5.99 -1.76 -20.39
N ASN A 56 5.46 -2.96 -20.15
CA ASN A 56 5.50 -4.07 -21.07
C ASN A 56 4.25 -3.97 -21.95
N GLY A 57 4.28 -3.09 -22.97
CA GLY A 57 3.11 -2.81 -23.81
C GLY A 57 2.39 -4.07 -24.28
N ASP A 58 1.10 -4.13 -24.00
CA ASP A 58 0.12 -4.80 -24.86
C ASP A 58 -0.17 -3.89 -26.07
#